data_AF-A0A2T6M622-F1
#
_entry.id   AF-A0A2T6M622-F1
#
_cell.length_a   1.000
_cell.length_b   1.000
_cell.length_c   1.000
_cell.angle_alpha   90.00
_cell.angle_beta   90.00
_cell.angle_gamma   90.00
#
_symmetry.space_group_name_H-M   'P 1'
#
loop_
_entity.id
_entity.type
_entity.pdbx_description
1 polymer ?
#
loop_
_entity_poly.entity_id
_entity_poly.type
_entity_poly.pdbx_seq_one_letter_code
_entity_poly.pdbx_strand_id
1 'polypeptide(L)'
;MIRRFHRACLPAAALACIAGLAAPAHANSAAVEYFRSRADRTAVPTLLSQDDRTYYTQLFAAIERQDWINVQTMLAQRSDGPLQAVARAQYYLAATSPKADLASLTDLIARAPDLPWTDQLGRLALKRGAISLPITPSAQSFATLPSTPRRTRPRSIADGTMPDSVAQAIQERIKADDPTGARVLLDGIDANLSSDARAEWRQKVGWSFYIENDDANARLVALSATQGGSGPWVAEALWTAGLAAWRMDDCMAAADAFQQAATQGSNPELVSAGYYWASRAMVRCRQPEKVSGMLRAAARNSDTLYGMMAAEALGLRSATPPPAPDFSATDWQSLRDVNNVRLAVQLAEIGEDGLADDVLRYQARIGAPSQYAPLSRLARDLGLPSTQLWMAYNAPAGARADEAARFPAPKWVPANGWKVDPALLFAHSLQESNFRTAVTSPAGAKGLMQVLPGTARDMARADPVMQGRDTQLDLPGVNLAFGQTYLTRLRDNGATGGLLPKVIAAYNAGPMPVARWNTQVKDQGDPLLWMESIPYWETRGYVSAVMRNYWMYERQAGGPSDSRIGLVQGLWPKFPGLAGADNVRVAMGGN
;
A
#
# COMPACT_ATOMS: atom_id res chain seq x y z
N MET A 1 40.14 -5.56 80.82
CA MET A 1 40.78 -6.72 80.18
C MET A 1 40.72 -6.54 78.67
N ILE A 2 41.87 -6.69 78.04
CA ILE A 2 42.24 -6.42 76.64
C ILE A 2 41.48 -7.26 75.60
N ARG A 3 40.96 -6.62 74.51
CA ARG A 3 41.10 -6.93 73.04
C ARG A 3 39.86 -6.45 72.26
N ARG A 4 39.95 -5.41 71.40
CA ARG A 4 40.44 -5.39 69.99
C ARG A 4 39.34 -5.92 69.02
N PHE A 5 39.02 -5.34 67.84
CA PHE A 5 39.72 -4.45 66.93
C PHE A 5 38.76 -3.76 65.91
N HIS A 6 39.19 -2.57 65.46
CA HIS A 6 38.86 -1.71 64.31
C HIS A 6 37.95 -2.15 63.14
N ARG A 7 37.21 -1.15 62.60
CA ARG A 7 37.37 -0.49 61.27
C ARG A 7 36.09 0.33 60.99
N ALA A 8 36.03 1.43 60.24
CA ALA A 8 36.95 2.42 59.68
C ALA A 8 36.03 3.58 59.21
N CYS A 9 36.44 4.83 59.37
CA CYS A 9 35.73 6.00 58.82
C CYS A 9 35.87 6.09 57.30
N LEU A 10 34.82 6.53 56.60
CA LEU A 10 34.90 7.28 55.34
C LEU A 10 33.71 8.26 55.26
N PRO A 11 33.88 9.48 54.70
CA PRO A 11 32.93 10.57 54.82
C PRO A 11 31.94 10.64 53.66
N ALA A 12 30.81 11.29 53.93
CA ALA A 12 29.71 11.54 53.02
C ALA A 12 30.14 12.38 51.81
N ALA A 13 29.89 11.86 50.60
CA ALA A 13 29.90 12.61 49.36
C ALA A 13 28.45 12.87 48.93
N ALA A 14 28.08 14.15 48.83
CA ALA A 14 26.80 14.60 48.33
C ALA A 14 26.70 14.30 46.82
N LEU A 15 25.76 13.44 46.43
CA LEU A 15 25.36 13.27 45.04
C LEU A 15 24.33 14.35 44.69
N ALA A 16 24.75 15.30 43.85
CA ALA A 16 23.86 16.20 43.16
C ALA A 16 23.01 15.39 42.16
N CYS A 17 21.73 15.21 42.45
CA CYS A 17 20.75 14.73 41.47
C CYS A 17 20.55 15.79 40.39
N ILE A 18 21.25 15.63 39.26
CA ILE A 18 20.85 16.29 38.01
C ILE A 18 19.57 15.57 37.56
N ALA A 19 18.42 16.14 37.92
CA ALA A 19 17.15 15.80 37.30
C ALA A 19 17.21 16.26 35.84
N GLY A 20 17.67 15.37 34.96
CA GLY A 20 17.46 15.52 33.53
C GLY A 20 15.96 15.49 33.28
N LEU A 21 15.38 16.65 33.00
CA LEU A 21 14.06 16.75 32.39
C LEU A 21 14.13 16.01 31.05
N ALA A 22 13.67 14.76 31.04
CA ALA A 22 13.42 14.05 29.80
C ALA A 22 12.29 14.79 29.08
N ALA A 23 12.64 15.57 28.05
CA ALA A 23 11.66 16.06 27.10
C ALA A 23 10.96 14.86 26.47
N PRO A 24 9.63 14.89 26.28
CA PRO A 24 8.94 13.80 25.62
C PRO A 24 9.45 13.72 24.19
N ALA A 25 10.01 12.57 23.81
CA ALA A 25 10.43 12.32 22.44
C ALA A 25 9.18 12.36 21.54
N HIS A 26 9.09 13.37 20.68
CA HIS A 26 8.00 13.56 19.72
C HIS A 26 8.09 12.51 18.61
N ALA A 27 7.46 11.34 18.80
CA ALA A 27 7.58 10.21 17.87
C ALA A 27 6.89 10.42 16.51
N ASN A 28 5.90 11.32 16.40
CA ASN A 28 5.22 11.64 15.13
C ASN A 28 5.89 12.77 14.32
N SER A 29 6.98 13.39 14.81
CA SER A 29 7.64 14.48 14.08
C SER A 29 8.59 13.97 13.00
N ALA A 30 9.16 12.77 13.17
CA ALA A 30 10.19 12.25 12.27
C ALA A 30 9.68 11.98 10.85
N ALA A 31 8.52 11.31 10.70
CA ALA A 31 7.92 11.07 9.38
C ALA A 31 7.48 12.36 8.70
N VAL A 32 6.83 13.25 9.45
CA VAL A 32 6.38 14.55 8.96
C VAL A 32 7.57 15.37 8.45
N GLU A 33 8.64 15.47 9.23
CA GLU A 33 9.84 16.22 8.86
C GLU A 33 10.63 15.56 7.73
N TYR A 34 10.73 14.24 7.73
CA TYR A 34 11.34 13.48 6.64
C TYR A 34 10.65 13.72 5.30
N PHE A 35 9.34 13.52 5.22
CA PHE A 35 8.61 13.66 3.96
C PHE A 35 8.48 15.12 3.52
N ARG A 36 8.37 16.08 4.45
CA ARG A 36 8.41 17.52 4.11
C ARG A 36 9.78 17.93 3.58
N SER A 37 10.87 17.61 4.28
CA SER A 37 12.21 17.96 3.82
C SER A 37 12.59 17.27 2.51
N ARG A 38 12.06 16.07 2.25
CA ARG A 38 12.25 15.35 0.99
C ARG A 38 11.51 16.01 -0.18
N ALA A 39 10.35 16.62 0.05
CA ALA A 39 9.62 17.35 -0.99
C ALA A 39 10.46 18.49 -1.59
N ASP A 40 11.28 19.14 -0.76
CA ASP A 40 12.09 20.31 -1.13
C ASP A 40 13.50 19.96 -1.61
N ARG A 41 13.95 18.70 -1.45
CA ARG A 41 15.29 18.25 -1.85
C ARG A 41 15.27 17.66 -3.26
N THR A 42 16.27 18.02 -4.05
CA THR A 42 16.54 17.39 -5.33
C THR A 42 18.02 17.52 -5.67
N ALA A 43 18.60 16.44 -6.18
CA ALA A 43 19.92 16.47 -6.81
C ALA A 43 19.83 16.61 -8.34
N VAL A 44 18.62 16.74 -8.88
CA VAL A 44 18.36 16.94 -10.30
C VAL A 44 18.50 18.45 -10.60
N PRO A 45 19.37 18.84 -11.55
CA PRO A 45 19.48 20.24 -11.94
C PRO A 45 18.28 20.69 -12.76
N THR A 46 17.95 21.98 -12.69
CA THR A 46 17.02 22.61 -13.63
C THR A 46 17.64 22.66 -15.03
N LEU A 47 16.91 22.14 -16.02
CA LEU A 47 17.35 22.04 -17.41
C LEU A 47 16.64 23.03 -18.33
N LEU A 48 15.40 23.43 -18.01
CA LEU A 48 14.66 24.38 -18.83
C LEU A 48 14.96 25.82 -18.41
N SER A 49 15.12 26.70 -19.41
CA SER A 49 15.07 28.14 -19.18
C SER A 49 13.67 28.59 -18.74
N GLN A 50 13.54 29.79 -18.18
CA GLN A 50 12.22 30.33 -17.82
C GLN A 50 11.29 30.45 -19.04
N ASP A 51 11.85 30.83 -20.19
CA ASP A 51 11.12 30.96 -21.45
C ASP A 51 10.66 29.60 -21.97
N ASP A 52 11.51 28.57 -21.86
CA ASP A 52 11.15 27.21 -22.25
C ASP A 52 10.06 26.64 -21.35
N ARG A 53 10.15 26.82 -20.03
CA ARG A 53 9.11 26.38 -19.09
C ARG A 53 7.77 27.01 -19.44
N THR A 54 7.75 28.32 -19.66
CA THR A 54 6.53 29.06 -20.00
C THR A 54 5.95 28.56 -21.33
N TYR A 55 6.79 28.45 -22.36
CA TYR A 55 6.38 28.00 -23.69
C TYR A 55 5.83 26.56 -23.68
N TYR A 56 6.55 25.61 -23.09
CA TYR A 56 6.13 24.21 -23.11
C TYR A 56 4.93 23.94 -22.19
N THR A 57 4.82 24.61 -21.04
CA THR A 57 3.61 24.54 -20.20
C THR A 57 2.37 24.96 -20.99
N GLN A 58 2.45 26.07 -21.73
CA GLN A 58 1.33 26.53 -22.57
C GLN A 58 1.04 25.58 -23.73
N LEU A 59 2.08 25.03 -24.37
CA LEU A 59 1.94 24.11 -25.49
C LEU A 59 1.25 22.80 -25.06
N PHE A 60 1.71 22.17 -23.99
CA PHE A 60 1.08 20.93 -23.51
C PHE A 60 -0.34 21.18 -22.98
N ALA A 61 -0.59 22.31 -22.30
CA ALA A 61 -1.95 22.70 -21.91
C ALA A 61 -2.87 22.93 -23.12
N ALA A 62 -2.34 23.37 -24.28
CA ALA A 62 -3.10 23.48 -25.52
C ALA A 62 -3.37 22.10 -26.14
N ILE A 63 -2.41 21.18 -26.08
CA ILE A 63 -2.58 19.78 -26.51
C ILE A 63 -3.66 19.09 -25.67
N GLU A 64 -3.62 19.24 -24.35
CA GLU A 64 -4.60 18.65 -23.43
C GLU A 64 -6.02 19.16 -23.72
N ARG A 65 -6.15 20.48 -23.96
CA ARG A 65 -7.42 21.12 -24.34
C ARG A 65 -7.84 20.86 -25.80
N GLN A 66 -7.01 20.14 -26.57
CA GLN A 66 -7.23 19.86 -27.98
C GLN A 66 -7.37 21.12 -28.85
N ASP A 67 -6.68 22.20 -28.47
CA ASP A 67 -6.64 23.47 -29.22
C ASP A 67 -5.63 23.37 -30.37
N TRP A 68 -5.98 22.59 -31.40
CA TRP A 68 -5.04 22.21 -32.46
C TRP A 68 -4.53 23.37 -33.30
N ILE A 69 -5.32 24.44 -33.46
CA ILE A 69 -4.91 25.64 -34.21
C ILE A 69 -3.78 26.35 -33.46
N ASN A 70 -3.93 26.51 -32.14
CA ASN A 70 -2.88 27.08 -31.31
C ASN A 70 -1.65 26.18 -31.26
N VAL A 71 -1.82 24.87 -31.09
CA VAL A 71 -0.72 23.90 -31.11
C VAL A 71 0.10 24.00 -32.41
N GLN A 72 -0.55 24.03 -33.58
CA GLN A 72 0.14 24.21 -34.86
C GLN A 72 0.91 25.53 -34.93
N THR A 73 0.28 26.62 -34.47
CA THR A 73 0.90 27.95 -34.45
C THR A 73 2.17 27.95 -33.58
N MET A 74 2.08 27.42 -32.36
CA MET A 74 3.21 27.30 -31.45
C MET A 74 4.31 26.40 -32.04
N LEU A 75 3.97 25.21 -32.54
CA LEU A 75 4.93 24.29 -33.16
C LEU A 75 5.63 24.89 -34.40
N ALA A 76 5.00 25.84 -35.10
CA ALA A 76 5.60 26.57 -36.22
C ALA A 76 6.54 27.70 -35.75
N GLN A 77 6.29 28.31 -34.59
CA GLN A 77 7.15 29.36 -34.02
C GLN A 77 8.52 28.82 -33.59
N ARG A 78 8.60 27.54 -33.19
CA ARG A 78 9.85 26.88 -32.80
C ARG A 78 10.04 25.58 -33.56
N SER A 79 10.99 25.54 -34.49
CA SER A 79 11.30 24.33 -35.26
C SER A 79 12.01 23.25 -34.45
N ASP A 80 12.69 23.65 -33.37
CA ASP A 80 13.48 22.80 -32.48
C ASP A 80 13.35 23.26 -31.01
N GLY A 81 13.79 22.43 -30.08
CA GLY A 81 13.80 22.72 -28.64
C GLY A 81 13.71 21.47 -27.77
N PRO A 82 13.93 21.61 -26.45
CA PRO A 82 14.14 20.47 -25.55
C PRO A 82 12.99 19.47 -25.53
N LEU A 83 11.74 19.94 -25.59
CA LEU A 83 10.54 19.08 -25.54
C LEU A 83 9.81 19.01 -26.89
N GLN A 84 10.40 19.52 -27.96
CA GLN A 84 9.73 19.68 -29.25
C GLN A 84 9.32 18.33 -29.87
N ALA A 85 10.20 17.32 -29.76
CA ALA A 85 9.92 15.99 -30.27
C ALA A 85 8.77 15.31 -29.50
N VAL A 86 8.70 15.49 -28.18
CA VAL A 86 7.61 14.98 -27.34
C VAL A 86 6.29 15.66 -27.72
N ALA A 87 6.27 16.99 -27.80
CA ALA A 87 5.07 17.73 -28.17
C ALA A 87 4.53 17.35 -29.56
N ARG A 88 5.42 17.17 -30.56
CA ARG A 88 5.04 16.68 -31.89
C ARG A 88 4.50 15.26 -31.85
N ALA A 89 5.11 14.36 -31.08
CA ALA A 89 4.61 13.00 -30.93
C ALA A 89 3.20 12.98 -30.34
N GLN A 90 2.96 13.75 -29.27
CA GLN A 90 1.63 13.86 -28.66
C GLN A 90 0.61 14.44 -29.65
N TYR A 91 0.97 15.51 -30.35
CA TYR A 91 0.13 16.13 -31.38
C TYR A 91 -0.21 15.14 -32.51
N TYR A 92 0.76 14.41 -33.07
CA TYR A 92 0.52 13.48 -34.18
C TYR A 92 -0.28 12.23 -33.79
N LEU A 93 -0.21 11.82 -32.52
CA LEU A 93 -0.91 10.64 -32.01
C LEU A 93 -2.28 10.94 -31.43
N ALA A 94 -2.59 12.21 -31.14
CA ALA A 94 -3.90 12.62 -30.68
C ALA A 94 -4.98 12.29 -31.71
N ALA A 95 -6.04 11.59 -31.29
CA ALA A 95 -7.07 11.07 -32.21
C ALA A 95 -7.84 12.16 -32.95
N THR A 96 -8.00 13.34 -32.33
CA THR A 96 -8.75 14.48 -32.88
C THR A 96 -7.85 15.49 -33.59
N SER A 97 -6.53 15.29 -33.62
CA SER A 97 -5.62 16.22 -34.28
C SER A 97 -5.62 16.05 -35.80
N PRO A 98 -5.20 17.09 -36.54
CA PRO A 98 -4.94 16.98 -37.96
C PRO A 98 -3.95 15.84 -38.27
N LYS A 99 -4.28 15.04 -39.29
CA LYS A 99 -3.48 13.87 -39.66
C LYS A 99 -2.09 14.30 -40.12
N ALA A 100 -1.07 13.81 -39.42
CA ALA A 100 0.32 13.95 -39.86
C ALA A 100 0.55 13.24 -41.21
N ASP A 101 1.30 13.90 -42.08
CA ASP A 101 1.78 13.33 -43.34
C ASP A 101 2.95 12.35 -43.10
N LEU A 102 3.29 11.56 -44.12
CA LEU A 102 4.33 10.55 -44.03
C LEU A 102 5.71 11.14 -43.71
N ALA A 103 6.08 12.26 -44.33
CA ALA A 103 7.40 12.88 -44.14
C ALA A 103 7.58 13.43 -42.73
N SER A 104 6.53 14.04 -42.17
CA SER A 104 6.49 14.51 -40.80
C SER A 104 6.67 13.38 -39.77
N LEU A 105 6.07 12.21 -40.03
CA LEU A 105 6.19 11.04 -39.16
C LEU A 105 7.60 10.42 -39.23
N THR A 106 8.14 10.25 -40.43
CA THR A 106 9.48 9.64 -40.60
C THR A 106 10.58 10.56 -40.11
N ASP A 107 10.48 11.88 -40.32
CA ASP A 107 11.43 12.87 -39.76
C ASP A 107 11.44 12.84 -38.24
N LEU A 108 10.27 12.79 -37.58
CA LEU A 108 10.20 12.72 -36.12
C LEU A 108 10.84 11.45 -35.57
N ILE A 109 10.55 10.28 -36.15
CA ILE A 109 11.15 9.00 -35.72
C ILE A 109 12.67 9.03 -35.95
N ALA A 110 13.14 9.59 -37.06
CA ALA A 110 14.57 9.67 -37.36
C ALA A 110 15.33 10.61 -36.40
N ARG A 111 14.72 11.72 -35.99
CA ARG A 111 15.33 12.69 -35.05
C ARG A 111 15.29 12.25 -33.60
N ALA A 112 14.25 11.50 -33.21
CA ALA A 112 14.04 11.08 -31.83
C ALA A 112 13.68 9.59 -31.75
N PRO A 113 14.61 8.70 -32.16
CA PRO A 113 14.35 7.26 -32.27
C PRO A 113 14.15 6.57 -30.92
N ASP A 114 14.53 7.23 -29.82
CA ASP A 114 14.42 6.75 -28.45
C ASP A 114 13.14 7.19 -27.73
N LEU A 115 12.19 7.86 -28.40
CA LEU A 115 10.91 8.20 -27.76
C LEU A 115 10.05 6.95 -27.50
N PRO A 116 9.28 6.90 -26.39
CA PRO A 116 8.40 5.78 -26.08
C PRO A 116 7.30 5.52 -27.12
N TRP A 117 6.99 6.53 -27.94
CA TRP A 117 5.90 6.46 -28.91
C TRP A 117 6.34 6.11 -30.35
N THR A 118 7.62 5.82 -30.58
CA THR A 118 8.16 5.54 -31.92
C THR A 118 7.49 4.36 -32.61
N ASP A 119 7.13 3.28 -31.88
CA ASP A 119 6.37 2.15 -32.43
C ASP A 119 4.97 2.55 -32.91
N GLN A 120 4.31 3.48 -32.20
CA GLN A 120 2.99 3.98 -32.58
C GLN A 120 3.09 4.88 -33.81
N LEU A 121 4.07 5.79 -33.82
CA LEU A 121 4.38 6.66 -34.95
C LEU A 121 4.77 5.83 -36.19
N GLY A 122 5.55 4.76 -36.02
CA GLY A 122 5.95 3.85 -37.10
C GLY A 122 4.76 3.11 -37.71
N ARG A 123 3.86 2.57 -36.88
CA ARG A 123 2.59 1.99 -37.36
C ARG A 123 1.73 3.01 -38.09
N LEU A 124 1.72 4.26 -37.63
CA LEU A 124 1.01 5.35 -38.32
C LEU A 124 1.68 5.66 -39.67
N ALA A 125 3.01 5.72 -39.74
CA ALA A 125 3.76 5.94 -40.97
C ALA A 125 3.55 4.82 -42.00
N LEU A 126 3.53 3.54 -41.58
CA LEU A 126 3.17 2.41 -42.46
C LEU A 126 1.76 2.58 -43.04
N LYS A 127 0.79 3.01 -42.22
CA LYS A 127 -0.57 3.36 -42.69
C LYS A 127 -0.61 4.59 -43.61
N ARG A 128 0.48 5.37 -43.70
CA ARG A 128 0.64 6.49 -44.63
C ARG A 128 1.51 6.14 -45.85
N GLY A 129 1.85 4.87 -46.03
CA GLY A 129 2.59 4.38 -47.19
C GLY A 129 4.10 4.27 -46.99
N ALA A 130 4.60 4.30 -45.75
CA ALA A 130 6.00 3.97 -45.50
C ALA A 130 6.29 2.53 -45.94
N ILE A 131 7.34 2.35 -46.75
CA ILE A 131 7.87 1.03 -47.14
C ILE A 131 9.01 0.57 -46.23
N SER A 132 9.62 1.51 -45.51
CA SER A 132 10.66 1.28 -44.50
C SER A 132 10.50 2.30 -43.37
N LEU A 133 10.97 1.94 -42.18
CA LEU A 133 10.96 2.81 -41.01
C LEU A 133 12.40 3.07 -40.55
N PRO A 134 12.69 4.24 -39.95
CA PRO A 134 13.97 4.48 -39.30
C PRO A 134 14.22 3.44 -38.18
N ILE A 135 15.49 3.12 -37.95
CA ILE A 135 15.90 2.16 -36.92
C ILE A 135 15.67 2.78 -35.53
N THR A 136 14.99 2.04 -34.65
CA THR A 136 14.74 2.41 -33.26
C THR A 136 15.41 1.42 -32.30
N PRO A 137 15.73 1.82 -31.06
CA PRO A 137 16.26 0.92 -30.05
C PRO A 137 15.28 -0.21 -29.72
N SER A 138 15.81 -1.41 -29.49
CA SER A 138 15.01 -2.55 -29.04
C SER A 138 14.85 -2.55 -27.52
N ALA A 139 13.63 -2.81 -27.03
CA ALA A 139 13.37 -3.01 -25.61
C ALA A 139 13.88 -4.37 -25.15
N GLN A 140 14.62 -4.39 -24.04
CA GLN A 140 15.07 -5.64 -23.42
C GLN A 140 13.94 -6.33 -22.63
N SER A 141 14.08 -7.64 -22.40
CA SER A 141 13.15 -8.42 -21.59
C SER A 141 13.28 -8.09 -20.10
N PHE A 142 12.14 -8.02 -19.41
CA PHE A 142 12.06 -7.75 -17.99
C PHE A 142 11.47 -8.95 -17.25
N ALA A 143 12.01 -9.24 -16.07
CA ALA A 143 11.46 -10.24 -15.15
C ALA A 143 10.54 -9.57 -14.12
N THR A 144 9.45 -10.25 -13.78
CA THR A 144 8.57 -9.85 -12.68
C THR A 144 9.26 -10.19 -11.35
N LEU A 145 9.44 -9.19 -10.51
CA LEU A 145 9.96 -9.35 -9.16
C LEU A 145 8.82 -9.63 -8.18
N PRO A 146 9.10 -10.28 -7.02
CA PRO A 146 8.10 -10.51 -5.99
C PRO A 146 7.39 -9.21 -5.56
N SER A 147 6.06 -9.23 -5.58
CA SER A 147 5.27 -8.10 -5.09
C SER A 147 5.29 -8.03 -3.57
N THR A 148 4.98 -6.86 -3.01
CA THR A 148 4.69 -6.74 -1.57
C THR A 148 3.67 -7.80 -1.16
N PRO A 149 3.89 -8.52 -0.03
CA PRO A 149 2.97 -9.54 0.45
C PRO A 149 1.56 -8.98 0.56
N ARG A 150 0.55 -9.81 0.27
CA ARG A 150 -0.85 -9.45 0.41
C ARG A 150 -1.61 -10.66 0.92
N ARG A 151 -2.58 -10.43 1.81
CA ARG A 151 -3.52 -11.48 2.22
C ARG A 151 -4.44 -11.73 1.04
N THR A 152 -4.22 -12.82 0.32
CA THR A 152 -4.99 -13.17 -0.87
C THR A 152 -6.07 -14.17 -0.50
N ARG A 153 -7.30 -13.93 -0.93
CA ARG A 153 -8.34 -14.95 -0.85
C ARG A 153 -7.97 -16.07 -1.81
N PRO A 154 -7.97 -17.34 -1.38
CA PRO A 154 -7.84 -18.44 -2.33
C PRO A 154 -8.91 -18.32 -3.43
N ARG A 155 -8.57 -18.75 -4.65
CA ARG A 155 -9.53 -18.74 -5.76
C ARG A 155 -10.69 -19.69 -5.43
N SER A 156 -11.91 -19.28 -5.77
CA SER A 156 -13.07 -20.16 -5.69
C SER A 156 -12.86 -21.38 -6.59
N ILE A 157 -13.28 -22.54 -6.11
CA ILE A 157 -13.18 -23.80 -6.82
C ILE A 157 -14.37 -23.93 -7.78
N ALA A 158 -14.07 -24.09 -9.06
CA ALA A 158 -15.05 -24.20 -10.14
C ALA A 158 -14.77 -25.46 -10.97
N ASP A 159 -14.73 -26.61 -10.30
CA ASP A 159 -14.45 -27.92 -10.91
C ASP A 159 -15.71 -28.71 -11.28
N GLY A 160 -16.88 -28.09 -11.12
CA GLY A 160 -18.19 -28.68 -11.44
C GLY A 160 -18.78 -29.58 -10.34
N THR A 161 -18.07 -29.85 -9.24
CA THR A 161 -18.60 -30.69 -8.16
C THR A 161 -19.58 -29.96 -7.24
N MET A 162 -19.48 -28.63 -7.14
CA MET A 162 -20.45 -27.79 -6.44
C MET A 162 -21.53 -27.27 -7.40
N PRO A 163 -22.81 -27.67 -7.26
CA PRO A 163 -23.89 -27.12 -8.06
C PRO A 163 -24.13 -25.63 -7.77
N ASP A 164 -24.29 -24.82 -8.81
CA ASP A 164 -24.51 -23.36 -8.68
C ASP A 164 -25.74 -23.01 -7.83
N SER A 165 -26.82 -23.80 -7.94
CA SER A 165 -28.04 -23.61 -7.14
C SER A 165 -27.80 -23.81 -5.64
N VAL A 166 -26.99 -24.80 -5.27
CA VAL A 166 -26.64 -25.07 -3.86
C VAL A 166 -25.66 -24.00 -3.36
N ALA A 167 -24.68 -23.62 -4.17
CA ALA A 167 -23.76 -22.54 -3.85
C ALA A 167 -24.49 -21.20 -3.58
N GLN A 168 -25.48 -20.87 -4.41
CA GLN A 168 -26.33 -19.69 -4.22
C GLN A 168 -27.19 -19.80 -2.97
N ALA A 169 -27.86 -20.93 -2.75
CA ALA A 169 -28.68 -21.14 -1.55
C ALA A 169 -27.85 -21.05 -0.25
N ILE A 170 -26.63 -21.61 -0.22
CA ILE A 170 -25.71 -21.46 0.92
C ILE A 170 -25.37 -19.98 1.14
N GLN A 171 -25.05 -19.23 0.07
CA GLN A 171 -24.75 -17.80 0.19
C GLN A 171 -25.95 -16.98 0.68
N GLU A 172 -27.17 -17.33 0.28
CA GLU A 172 -28.40 -16.70 0.77
C GLU A 172 -28.59 -16.93 2.27
N ARG A 173 -28.36 -18.17 2.74
CA ARG A 173 -28.39 -18.48 4.18
C ARG A 173 -27.34 -17.69 4.97
N ILE A 174 -26.10 -17.61 4.46
CA ILE A 174 -25.03 -16.83 5.09
C ILE A 174 -25.39 -15.34 5.15
N LYS A 175 -25.99 -14.78 4.09
CA LYS A 175 -26.44 -13.37 4.08
C LYS A 175 -27.61 -13.09 5.02
N ALA A 176 -28.37 -14.12 5.37
CA ALA A 176 -29.50 -14.06 6.29
C ALA A 176 -29.11 -14.44 7.74
N ASP A 177 -27.82 -14.46 8.06
CA ASP A 177 -27.27 -14.81 9.37
C ASP A 177 -27.73 -16.22 9.85
N ASP A 178 -27.92 -17.16 8.91
CA ASP A 178 -28.35 -18.55 9.16
C ASP A 178 -27.24 -19.57 8.82
N PRO A 179 -26.17 -19.67 9.64
CA PRO A 179 -25.09 -20.61 9.40
C PRO A 179 -25.53 -22.08 9.56
N THR A 180 -26.57 -22.35 10.37
CA THR A 180 -27.13 -23.69 10.54
C THR A 180 -27.81 -24.17 9.26
N GLY A 181 -28.64 -23.33 8.63
CA GLY A 181 -29.25 -23.64 7.34
C GLY A 181 -28.22 -23.80 6.23
N ALA A 182 -27.17 -22.96 6.23
CA ALA A 182 -26.04 -23.11 5.31
C ALA A 182 -25.34 -24.47 5.47
N ARG A 183 -25.16 -24.92 6.73
CA ARG A 183 -24.55 -26.21 7.05
C ARG A 183 -25.38 -27.39 6.55
N VAL A 184 -26.70 -27.36 6.75
CA VAL A 184 -27.60 -28.43 6.27
C VAL A 184 -27.49 -28.61 4.75
N LEU A 185 -27.45 -27.50 4.00
CA LEU A 185 -27.30 -27.53 2.55
C LEU A 185 -25.94 -28.12 2.13
N LEU A 186 -24.85 -27.74 2.81
CA LEU A 186 -23.52 -28.28 2.56
C LEU A 186 -23.46 -29.79 2.85
N ASP A 187 -23.97 -30.23 4.00
CA ASP A 187 -23.96 -31.64 4.40
C ASP A 187 -24.70 -32.54 3.39
N GLY A 188 -25.76 -32.02 2.76
CA GLY A 188 -26.53 -32.75 1.74
C GLY A 188 -25.76 -33.07 0.46
N ILE A 189 -24.65 -32.38 0.18
CA ILE A 189 -23.85 -32.56 -1.05
C ILE A 189 -22.37 -32.88 -0.80
N ASP A 190 -21.91 -32.83 0.46
CA ASP A 190 -20.48 -32.83 0.80
C ASP A 190 -19.75 -34.08 0.30
N ALA A 191 -20.40 -35.24 0.34
CA ALA A 191 -19.85 -36.50 -0.16
C ALA A 191 -19.53 -36.48 -1.67
N ASN A 192 -20.21 -35.63 -2.45
CA ASN A 192 -20.05 -35.50 -3.89
C ASN A 192 -19.04 -34.41 -4.30
N LEU A 193 -18.61 -33.58 -3.35
CA LEU A 193 -17.64 -32.53 -3.61
C LEU A 193 -16.23 -33.10 -3.82
N SER A 194 -15.46 -32.46 -4.69
CA SER A 194 -14.01 -32.66 -4.74
C SER A 194 -13.37 -32.27 -3.41
N SER A 195 -12.14 -32.72 -3.18
CA SER A 195 -11.39 -32.36 -1.97
C SER A 195 -11.13 -30.84 -1.87
N ASP A 196 -10.85 -30.16 -2.99
CA ASP A 196 -10.68 -28.71 -3.01
C ASP A 196 -12.00 -27.97 -2.70
N ALA A 197 -13.13 -28.41 -3.29
CA ALA A 197 -14.44 -27.82 -3.05
C ALA A 197 -14.92 -28.06 -1.60
N ARG A 198 -14.67 -29.24 -1.01
CA ARG A 198 -14.96 -29.51 0.41
C ARG A 198 -14.24 -28.51 1.31
N ALA A 199 -12.94 -28.29 1.07
CA ALA A 199 -12.15 -27.35 1.87
C ALA A 199 -12.71 -25.92 1.79
N GLU A 200 -13.03 -25.45 0.58
CA GLU A 200 -13.63 -24.12 0.38
C GLU A 200 -14.95 -23.95 1.13
N TRP A 201 -15.90 -24.86 0.92
CA TRP A 201 -17.25 -24.67 1.42
C TRP A 201 -17.37 -24.93 2.91
N ARG A 202 -16.60 -25.88 3.47
CA ARG A 202 -16.48 -26.04 4.92
C ARG A 202 -15.82 -24.81 5.56
N GLN A 203 -14.83 -24.20 4.91
CA GLN A 203 -14.26 -22.92 5.40
C GLN A 203 -15.31 -21.82 5.41
N LYS A 204 -16.07 -21.63 4.32
CA LYS A 204 -17.09 -20.58 4.22
C LYS A 204 -18.20 -20.73 5.27
N VAL A 205 -18.71 -21.94 5.47
CA VAL A 205 -19.75 -22.22 6.47
C VAL A 205 -19.18 -22.14 7.90
N GLY A 206 -17.95 -22.60 8.12
CA GLY A 206 -17.26 -22.40 9.40
C GLY A 206 -17.07 -20.92 9.74
N TRP A 207 -16.72 -20.11 8.73
CA TRP A 207 -16.61 -18.66 8.88
C TRP A 207 -17.95 -18.00 9.18
N SER A 208 -19.06 -18.47 8.59
CA SER A 208 -20.39 -17.93 8.93
C SER A 208 -20.78 -18.19 10.38
N PHE A 209 -20.48 -19.37 10.94
CA PHE A 209 -20.66 -19.59 12.39
C PHE A 209 -19.80 -18.66 13.23
N TYR A 210 -18.55 -18.39 12.80
CA TYR A 210 -17.62 -17.54 13.54
C TYR A 210 -18.10 -16.08 13.65
N ILE A 211 -18.61 -15.51 12.56
CA ILE A 211 -19.12 -14.12 12.56
C ILE A 211 -20.44 -14.00 13.33
N GLU A 212 -21.23 -15.07 13.41
CA GLU A 212 -22.41 -15.18 14.28
C GLU A 212 -22.06 -15.53 15.75
N ASN A 213 -20.76 -15.59 16.07
CA ASN A 213 -20.23 -15.85 17.41
C ASN A 213 -20.62 -17.24 18.00
N ASP A 214 -20.87 -18.23 17.14
CA ASP A 214 -20.97 -19.64 17.52
C ASP A 214 -19.61 -20.32 17.30
N ASP A 215 -18.68 -20.04 18.23
CA ASP A 215 -17.28 -20.47 18.12
C ASP A 215 -17.13 -22.00 18.16
N ALA A 216 -18.04 -22.71 18.83
CA ALA A 216 -18.01 -24.17 18.90
C ALA A 216 -18.28 -24.80 17.53
N ASN A 217 -19.37 -24.39 16.86
CA ASN A 217 -19.67 -24.86 15.51
C ASN A 217 -18.68 -24.31 14.49
N ALA A 218 -18.22 -23.05 14.63
CA ALA A 218 -17.20 -22.49 13.77
C ALA A 218 -15.94 -23.35 13.74
N ARG A 219 -15.42 -23.71 14.92
CA ARG A 219 -14.25 -24.59 15.05
C ARG A 219 -14.52 -25.97 14.47
N LEU A 220 -15.64 -26.59 14.82
CA LEU A 220 -15.98 -27.94 14.37
C LEU A 220 -16.06 -28.00 12.83
N VAL A 221 -16.83 -27.10 12.23
CA VAL A 221 -17.03 -27.06 10.78
C VAL A 221 -15.73 -26.71 10.06
N ALA A 222 -14.97 -25.73 10.55
CA ALA A 222 -13.73 -25.35 9.91
C ALA A 222 -12.65 -26.46 9.99
N LEU A 223 -12.50 -27.14 11.14
CA LEU A 223 -11.58 -28.27 11.26
C LEU A 223 -11.95 -29.44 10.36
N SER A 224 -13.24 -29.63 10.05
CA SER A 224 -13.64 -30.67 9.11
C SER A 224 -13.01 -30.47 7.72
N ALA A 225 -12.60 -29.26 7.32
CA ALA A 225 -11.88 -29.04 6.05
C ALA A 225 -10.55 -29.80 5.94
N THR A 226 -9.93 -30.23 7.05
CA THR A 226 -8.72 -31.06 7.02
C THR A 226 -9.01 -32.54 6.74
N GLN A 227 -10.28 -32.94 6.82
CA GLN A 227 -10.73 -34.32 6.63
C GLN A 227 -11.21 -34.52 5.18
N GLY A 228 -10.30 -34.95 4.32
CA GLY A 228 -10.60 -35.17 2.89
C GLY A 228 -10.69 -33.88 2.07
N GLY A 229 -10.32 -32.73 2.64
CA GLY A 229 -10.13 -31.49 1.91
C GLY A 229 -8.68 -31.29 1.46
N SER A 230 -8.47 -30.53 0.39
CA SER A 230 -7.15 -30.18 -0.14
C SER A 230 -7.07 -28.73 -0.60
N GLY A 231 -5.86 -28.29 -0.93
CA GLY A 231 -5.63 -26.98 -1.52
C GLY A 231 -5.59 -25.82 -0.50
N PRO A 232 -5.48 -24.58 -1.00
CA PRO A 232 -5.21 -23.40 -0.18
C PRO A 232 -6.34 -23.03 0.80
N TRP A 233 -7.56 -23.56 0.61
CA TRP A 233 -8.68 -23.32 1.52
C TRP A 233 -8.53 -24.03 2.87
N VAL A 234 -7.76 -25.11 2.96
CA VAL A 234 -7.51 -25.83 4.22
C VAL A 234 -6.83 -24.91 5.24
N ALA A 235 -5.85 -24.11 4.80
CA ALA A 235 -5.15 -23.17 5.67
C ALA A 235 -6.07 -22.05 6.19
N GLU A 236 -6.99 -21.55 5.36
CA GLU A 236 -8.00 -20.55 5.78
C GLU A 236 -9.06 -21.15 6.74
N ALA A 237 -9.37 -22.44 6.59
CA ALA A 237 -10.22 -23.16 7.54
C ALA A 237 -9.53 -23.34 8.89
N LEU A 238 -8.27 -23.74 8.90
CA LEU A 238 -7.45 -23.81 10.13
C LEU A 238 -7.31 -22.44 10.81
N TRP A 239 -7.16 -21.37 10.02
CA TRP A 239 -7.19 -20.00 10.54
C TRP A 239 -8.51 -19.68 11.26
N THR A 240 -9.64 -20.03 10.65
CA THR A 240 -10.98 -19.86 11.24
C THR A 240 -11.12 -20.68 12.53
N ALA A 241 -10.66 -21.93 12.54
CA ALA A 241 -10.67 -22.79 13.72
C ALA A 241 -9.79 -22.23 14.85
N GLY A 242 -8.62 -21.66 14.52
CA GLY A 242 -7.73 -21.04 15.49
C GLY A 242 -8.35 -19.80 16.15
N LEU A 243 -9.00 -18.94 15.37
CA LEU A 243 -9.72 -17.77 15.87
C LEU A 243 -10.89 -18.17 16.80
N ALA A 244 -11.66 -19.19 16.44
CA ALA A 244 -12.73 -19.72 17.27
C ALA A 244 -12.18 -20.32 18.58
N ALA A 245 -11.14 -21.14 18.50
CA ALA A 245 -10.47 -21.70 19.69
C ALA A 245 -9.89 -20.62 20.61
N TRP A 246 -9.34 -19.54 20.04
CA TRP A 246 -8.86 -18.38 20.79
C TRP A 246 -9.99 -17.70 21.56
N ARG A 247 -11.16 -17.50 20.94
CA ARG A 247 -12.34 -16.93 21.60
C ARG A 247 -12.88 -17.83 22.73
N MET A 248 -12.76 -19.14 22.57
CA MET A 248 -13.15 -20.13 23.58
C MET A 248 -12.14 -20.31 24.74
N ASP A 249 -11.03 -19.55 24.77
CA ASP A 249 -9.95 -19.71 25.76
C ASP A 249 -9.23 -21.09 25.69
N ASP A 250 -9.42 -21.84 24.60
CA ASP A 250 -8.70 -23.10 24.34
C ASP A 250 -7.37 -22.78 23.65
N CYS A 251 -6.42 -22.30 24.46
CA CYS A 251 -5.15 -21.80 23.97
C CYS A 251 -4.32 -22.89 23.26
N MET A 252 -4.43 -24.16 23.65
CA MET A 252 -3.69 -25.26 23.03
C MET A 252 -4.24 -25.56 21.64
N ALA A 253 -5.56 -25.66 21.50
CA ALA A 253 -6.17 -25.85 20.19
C ALA A 253 -5.96 -24.64 19.28
N ALA A 254 -6.00 -23.42 19.83
CA ALA A 254 -5.71 -22.20 19.07
C ALA A 254 -4.27 -22.25 18.52
N ALA A 255 -3.29 -22.57 19.37
CA ALA A 255 -1.89 -22.64 18.97
C ALA A 255 -1.66 -23.67 17.86
N ASP A 256 -2.24 -24.86 18.01
CA ASP A 256 -2.15 -25.94 17.01
C ASP A 256 -2.78 -25.53 15.67
N ALA A 257 -4.02 -25.04 15.69
CA ALA A 257 -4.71 -24.63 14.47
C ALA A 257 -4.00 -23.47 13.75
N PHE A 258 -3.51 -22.46 14.48
CA PHE A 258 -2.75 -21.36 13.88
C PHE A 258 -1.40 -21.81 13.31
N GLN A 259 -0.70 -22.71 14.01
CA GLN A 259 0.56 -23.26 13.49
C GLN A 259 0.31 -24.09 12.23
N GLN A 260 -0.73 -24.91 12.19
CA GLN A 260 -1.09 -25.67 10.99
C GLN A 260 -1.54 -24.75 9.84
N ALA A 261 -2.27 -23.67 10.13
CA ALA A 261 -2.58 -22.65 9.13
C ALA A 261 -1.30 -22.02 8.55
N ALA A 262 -0.27 -21.80 9.38
CA ALA A 262 1.00 -21.29 8.93
C ALA A 262 1.81 -22.28 8.08
N THR A 263 1.80 -23.57 8.42
CA THR A 263 2.53 -24.59 7.66
C THR A 263 1.87 -24.93 6.32
N GLN A 264 0.54 -24.83 6.24
CA GLN A 264 -0.23 -25.07 5.02
C GLN A 264 -0.52 -23.80 4.20
N GLY A 265 -0.19 -22.62 4.75
CA GLY A 265 -0.44 -21.33 4.12
C GLY A 265 0.32 -21.15 2.81
N SER A 266 -0.38 -20.66 1.78
CA SER A 266 0.20 -20.42 0.45
C SER A 266 0.67 -18.99 0.22
N ASN A 267 0.35 -18.05 1.14
CA ASN A 267 0.76 -16.65 1.05
C ASN A 267 1.50 -16.19 2.31
N PRO A 268 2.53 -15.32 2.20
CA PRO A 268 3.35 -14.91 3.34
C PRO A 268 2.57 -14.24 4.48
N GLU A 269 1.50 -13.51 4.19
CA GLU A 269 0.69 -12.83 5.21
C GLU A 269 -0.02 -13.84 6.12
N LEU A 270 -0.65 -14.89 5.57
CA LEU A 270 -1.24 -15.97 6.37
C LEU A 270 -0.19 -16.78 7.13
N VAL A 271 0.95 -17.10 6.49
CA VAL A 271 2.04 -17.83 7.14
C VAL A 271 2.55 -17.07 8.36
N SER A 272 2.81 -15.76 8.20
CA SER A 272 3.27 -14.90 9.28
C SER A 272 2.23 -14.74 10.38
N ALA A 273 0.96 -14.54 9.99
CA ALA A 273 -0.16 -14.44 10.92
C ALA A 273 -0.31 -15.70 11.78
N GLY A 274 -0.29 -16.89 11.16
CA GLY A 274 -0.44 -18.15 11.87
C GLY A 274 0.67 -18.37 12.90
N TYR A 275 1.93 -18.13 12.55
CA TYR A 275 3.02 -18.23 13.53
C TYR A 275 2.92 -17.18 14.64
N TYR A 276 2.56 -15.94 14.32
CA TYR A 276 2.42 -14.89 15.32
C TYR A 276 1.28 -15.21 16.31
N TRP A 277 0.11 -15.60 15.82
CA TRP A 277 -1.04 -15.97 16.66
C TRP A 277 -0.80 -17.26 17.45
N ALA A 278 -0.12 -18.26 16.87
CA ALA A 278 0.32 -19.43 17.60
C ALA A 278 1.24 -19.05 18.77
N SER A 279 2.13 -18.08 18.57
CA SER A 279 3.01 -17.59 19.65
C SER A 279 2.21 -16.91 20.77
N ARG A 280 1.19 -16.12 20.43
CA ARG A 280 0.28 -15.49 21.41
C ARG A 280 -0.50 -16.55 22.19
N ALA A 281 -0.97 -17.59 21.52
CA ALA A 281 -1.66 -18.72 22.13
C ALA A 281 -0.73 -19.49 23.10
N MET A 282 0.55 -19.68 22.76
CA MET A 282 1.53 -20.29 23.67
C MET A 282 1.85 -19.43 24.90
N VAL A 283 1.86 -18.10 24.76
CA VAL A 283 1.93 -17.18 25.92
C VAL A 283 0.72 -17.39 26.83
N ARG A 284 -0.50 -17.43 26.26
CA ARG A 284 -1.75 -17.68 27.01
C ARG A 284 -1.74 -19.05 27.71
N CYS A 285 -1.14 -20.06 27.08
CA CYS A 285 -0.93 -21.40 27.66
C CYS A 285 0.21 -21.50 28.67
N ARG A 286 0.90 -20.40 29.00
CA ARG A 286 2.07 -20.40 29.90
C ARG A 286 3.21 -21.31 29.42
N GLN A 287 3.43 -21.37 28.10
CA GLN A 287 4.52 -22.12 27.45
C GLN A 287 5.51 -21.16 26.75
N PRO A 288 6.23 -20.31 27.52
CA PRO A 288 7.12 -19.29 26.96
C PRO A 288 8.28 -19.89 26.13
N GLU A 289 8.67 -21.13 26.40
CA GLU A 289 9.73 -21.84 25.68
C GLU A 289 9.41 -22.07 24.19
N LYS A 290 8.13 -22.08 23.81
CA LYS A 290 7.68 -22.26 22.41
C LYS A 290 7.55 -20.95 21.63
N VAL A 291 7.50 -19.80 22.34
CA VAL A 291 7.16 -18.49 21.76
C VAL A 291 8.24 -17.99 20.80
N SER A 292 9.50 -17.98 21.22
CA SER A 292 10.60 -17.38 20.44
C SER A 292 10.86 -18.07 19.11
N GLY A 293 10.54 -19.37 18.99
CA GLY A 293 10.63 -20.10 17.72
C GLY A 293 9.58 -19.63 16.71
N MET A 294 8.33 -19.49 17.17
CA MET A 294 7.20 -19.04 16.37
C MET A 294 7.35 -17.58 15.93
N LEU A 295 7.76 -16.68 16.84
CA LEU A 295 8.02 -15.29 16.48
C LEU A 295 9.15 -15.18 15.44
N ARG A 296 10.23 -15.96 15.57
CA ARG A 296 11.29 -15.98 14.55
C ARG A 296 10.80 -16.49 13.20
N ALA A 297 9.87 -17.46 13.18
CA ALA A 297 9.27 -17.94 11.94
C ALA A 297 8.40 -16.87 11.26
N ALA A 298 7.58 -16.14 12.03
CA ALA A 298 6.81 -15.00 11.52
C ALA A 298 7.73 -13.87 11.01
N ALA A 299 8.76 -13.51 11.77
CA ALA A 299 9.69 -12.41 11.46
C ALA A 299 10.53 -12.63 10.18
N ARG A 300 10.60 -13.86 9.64
CA ARG A 300 11.23 -14.13 8.33
C ARG A 300 10.53 -13.37 7.19
N ASN A 301 9.24 -13.10 7.31
CA ASN A 301 8.47 -12.31 6.37
C ASN A 301 8.41 -10.84 6.83
N SER A 302 9.57 -10.17 6.84
CA SER A 302 9.78 -8.86 7.48
C SER A 302 8.99 -7.67 6.88
N ASP A 303 8.31 -7.90 5.76
CA ASP A 303 7.43 -7.00 5.03
C ASP A 303 5.94 -7.37 5.17
N THR A 304 5.58 -8.33 6.02
CA THR A 304 4.18 -8.64 6.41
C THR A 304 3.79 -7.92 7.70
N LEU A 305 2.49 -7.68 7.92
CA LEU A 305 2.00 -7.05 9.16
C LEU A 305 2.53 -7.78 10.40
N TYR A 306 2.26 -9.08 10.48
CA TYR A 306 2.65 -9.91 11.62
C TYR A 306 4.15 -10.21 11.69
N GLY A 307 4.86 -10.12 10.56
CA GLY A 307 6.32 -10.30 10.56
C GLY A 307 7.02 -9.12 11.18
N MET A 308 6.55 -7.90 10.90
CA MET A 308 7.03 -6.68 11.58
C MET A 308 6.71 -6.72 13.07
N MET A 309 5.49 -7.13 13.44
CA MET A 309 5.11 -7.27 14.85
C MET A 309 5.93 -8.34 15.57
N ALA A 310 6.24 -9.45 14.91
CA ALA A 310 7.08 -10.49 15.48
C ALA A 310 8.53 -10.03 15.70
N ALA A 311 9.08 -9.27 14.75
CA ALA A 311 10.40 -8.67 14.91
C ALA A 311 10.44 -7.67 16.08
N GLU A 312 9.43 -6.81 16.18
CA GLU A 312 9.24 -5.87 17.30
C GLU A 312 9.14 -6.60 18.64
N ALA A 313 8.30 -7.65 18.73
CA ALA A 313 8.12 -8.46 19.94
C ALA A 313 9.40 -9.18 20.40
N LEU A 314 10.27 -9.57 19.46
CA LEU A 314 11.57 -10.18 19.75
C LEU A 314 12.63 -9.15 20.18
N GLY A 315 12.33 -7.85 20.16
CA GLY A 315 13.33 -6.81 20.34
C GLY A 315 14.39 -6.83 19.25
N LEU A 316 14.10 -7.48 18.10
CA LEU A 316 14.90 -7.31 16.90
C LEU A 316 14.64 -5.87 16.47
N ARG A 317 15.50 -4.95 16.92
CA ARG A 317 15.71 -3.69 16.21
C ARG A 317 15.98 -4.16 14.80
N SER A 318 14.98 -4.07 13.93
CA SER A 318 15.14 -4.39 12.52
C SER A 318 16.41 -3.66 12.17
N ALA A 319 17.49 -4.39 11.86
CA ALA A 319 18.72 -3.77 11.40
C ALA A 319 18.23 -3.01 10.19
N THR A 320 17.96 -1.72 10.37
CA THR A 320 17.17 -0.97 9.40
C THR A 320 18.09 -0.99 8.21
N PRO A 321 17.73 -1.72 7.13
CA PRO A 321 18.63 -1.79 6.00
C PRO A 321 18.96 -0.34 5.66
N PRO A 322 20.25 -0.01 5.45
CA PRO A 322 20.65 1.37 5.26
C PRO A 322 19.71 2.01 4.25
N PRO A 323 19.16 3.20 4.55
CA PRO A 323 18.13 3.81 3.74
C PRO A 323 18.63 3.84 2.30
N ALA A 324 17.76 3.39 1.39
CA ALA A 324 18.22 3.17 0.05
C ALA A 324 18.70 4.48 -0.58
N PRO A 325 19.87 4.48 -1.25
CA PRO A 325 20.61 5.69 -1.55
C PRO A 325 19.78 6.68 -2.34
N ASP A 326 19.72 7.94 -1.92
CA ASP A 326 19.06 9.01 -2.68
C ASP A 326 19.75 9.26 -4.02
N PHE A 327 19.03 9.89 -4.95
CA PHE A 327 19.61 10.29 -6.23
C PHE A 327 20.76 11.26 -5.95
N SER A 328 21.90 11.02 -6.57
CA SER A 328 23.14 11.73 -6.28
C SER A 328 23.68 12.50 -7.48
N ALA A 329 24.60 13.42 -7.24
CA ALA A 329 25.34 14.09 -8.32
C ALA A 329 26.11 13.09 -9.21
N THR A 330 26.57 11.97 -8.63
CA THR A 330 27.22 10.89 -9.38
C THR A 330 26.22 10.16 -10.28
N ASP A 331 25.01 9.90 -9.80
CA ASP A 331 23.94 9.34 -10.63
C ASP A 331 23.62 10.29 -11.79
N TRP A 332 23.47 11.58 -11.51
CA TRP A 332 23.25 12.59 -12.55
C TRP A 332 24.38 12.60 -13.58
N GLN A 333 25.65 12.59 -13.13
CA GLN A 333 26.81 12.56 -14.01
C GLN A 333 26.80 11.35 -14.95
N SER A 334 26.29 10.20 -14.49
CA SER A 334 26.19 8.97 -15.29
C SER A 334 25.01 8.95 -16.28
N LEU A 335 23.98 9.77 -16.04
CA LEU A 335 22.73 9.75 -16.79
C LEU A 335 22.50 11.00 -17.66
N ARG A 336 23.18 12.13 -17.40
CA ARG A 336 22.91 13.44 -18.02
C ARG A 336 22.99 13.43 -19.56
N ASP A 337 23.79 12.55 -20.12
CA ASP A 337 23.99 12.45 -21.57
C ASP A 337 22.90 11.60 -22.25
N VAL A 338 22.09 10.86 -21.47
CA VAL A 338 20.94 10.09 -21.96
C VAL A 338 19.78 11.04 -22.27
N ASN A 339 19.33 11.05 -23.53
CA ASN A 339 18.32 11.99 -24.00
C ASN A 339 16.97 11.85 -23.27
N ASN A 340 16.42 10.63 -23.18
CA ASN A 340 15.20 10.38 -22.41
C ASN A 340 15.30 10.78 -20.93
N VAL A 341 16.48 10.72 -20.31
CA VAL A 341 16.64 11.21 -18.92
C VAL A 341 16.41 12.71 -18.87
N ARG A 342 17.01 13.48 -19.78
CA ARG A 342 16.78 14.93 -19.85
C ARG A 342 15.32 15.25 -20.15
N LEU A 343 14.70 14.53 -21.09
CA LEU A 343 13.28 14.69 -21.41
C LEU A 343 12.39 14.45 -20.19
N ALA A 344 12.61 13.37 -19.44
CA ALA A 344 11.84 13.07 -18.23
C ALA A 344 11.99 14.16 -17.17
N VAL A 345 13.21 14.68 -16.97
CA VAL A 345 13.47 15.81 -16.04
C VAL A 345 12.74 17.07 -16.51
N GLN A 346 12.86 17.43 -17.78
CA GLN A 346 12.23 18.63 -18.37
C GLN A 346 10.69 18.56 -18.32
N LEU A 347 10.11 17.38 -18.55
CA LEU A 347 8.67 17.15 -18.43
C LEU A 347 8.21 17.28 -16.98
N ALA A 348 8.94 16.72 -16.02
CA ALA A 348 8.65 16.87 -14.60
C ALA A 348 8.76 18.34 -14.14
N GLU A 349 9.71 19.12 -14.68
CA GLU A 349 9.85 20.56 -14.39
C GLU A 349 8.61 21.40 -14.76
N ILE A 350 7.81 20.95 -15.74
CA ILE A 350 6.57 21.62 -16.17
C ILE A 350 5.29 20.92 -15.69
N GLY A 351 5.42 19.90 -14.84
CA GLY A 351 4.28 19.15 -14.27
C GLY A 351 3.67 18.08 -15.19
N GLU A 352 4.32 17.74 -16.30
CA GLU A 352 3.91 16.67 -17.22
C GLU A 352 4.37 15.29 -16.72
N ASP A 353 4.04 14.96 -15.47
CA ASP A 353 4.52 13.76 -14.76
C ASP A 353 4.15 12.45 -15.49
N GLY A 354 2.99 12.42 -16.15
CA GLY A 354 2.55 11.25 -16.93
C GLY A 354 3.43 10.99 -18.16
N LEU A 355 3.85 12.05 -18.85
CA LEU A 355 4.79 11.93 -19.97
C LEU A 355 6.21 11.61 -19.47
N ALA A 356 6.62 12.20 -18.34
CA ALA A 356 7.89 11.88 -17.70
C ALA A 356 7.97 10.40 -17.30
N ASP A 357 6.88 9.86 -16.75
CA ASP A 357 6.69 8.44 -16.44
C ASP A 357 6.92 7.54 -17.67
N ASP A 358 6.23 7.85 -18.78
CA ASP A 358 6.32 7.07 -20.02
C ASP A 358 7.74 7.05 -20.58
N VAL A 359 8.38 8.23 -20.64
CA VAL A 359 9.76 8.38 -21.11
C VAL A 359 10.74 7.61 -20.23
N LEU A 360 10.63 7.73 -18.90
CA LEU A 360 11.58 7.11 -17.99
C LEU A 360 11.45 5.58 -17.94
N ARG A 361 10.22 5.04 -17.99
CA ARG A 361 9.98 3.59 -18.08
C ARG A 361 10.48 3.02 -19.39
N TYR A 362 10.29 3.75 -20.49
CA TYR A 362 10.83 3.32 -21.78
C TYR A 362 12.36 3.35 -21.78
N GLN A 363 12.97 4.38 -21.21
CA GLN A 363 14.43 4.42 -21.04
C GLN A 363 14.96 3.24 -20.23
N ALA A 364 14.25 2.84 -19.16
CA ALA A 364 14.63 1.65 -18.40
C ALA A 364 14.59 0.38 -19.25
N ARG A 365 13.70 0.29 -20.26
CA ARG A 365 13.60 -0.85 -21.18
C ARG A 365 14.69 -0.87 -22.25
N ILE A 366 15.11 0.28 -22.76
CA ILE A 366 16.10 0.35 -23.86
C ILE A 366 17.54 0.58 -23.38
N GLY A 367 17.71 1.05 -22.14
CA GLY A 367 19.01 1.40 -21.55
C GLY A 367 19.81 0.19 -21.05
N ALA A 368 21.08 0.41 -20.72
CA ALA A 368 21.92 -0.64 -20.15
C ALA A 368 21.43 -1.04 -18.74
N PRO A 369 21.50 -2.33 -18.33
CA PRO A 369 21.09 -2.76 -16.98
C PRO A 369 21.75 -2.00 -15.83
N SER A 370 22.98 -1.49 -16.03
CA SER A 370 23.70 -0.67 -15.04
C SER A 370 23.02 0.68 -14.76
N GLN A 371 22.24 1.21 -15.70
CA GLN A 371 21.49 2.47 -15.53
C GLN A 371 20.22 2.28 -14.70
N TYR A 372 19.76 1.03 -14.52
CA TYR A 372 18.47 0.74 -13.91
C TYR A 372 18.33 1.29 -12.48
N ALA A 373 19.35 1.11 -11.64
CA ALA A 373 19.31 1.60 -10.26
C ALA A 373 19.38 3.14 -10.18
N PRO A 374 20.29 3.83 -10.91
CA PRO A 374 20.24 5.29 -11.05
C PRO A 374 18.90 5.83 -11.57
N LEU A 375 18.30 5.18 -12.58
CA LEU A 375 16.98 5.57 -13.11
C LEU A 375 15.86 5.41 -12.08
N SER A 376 15.90 4.35 -11.26
CA SER A 376 14.94 4.15 -10.17
C SER A 376 15.07 5.23 -9.09
N ARG A 377 16.29 5.64 -8.75
CA ARG A 377 16.54 6.78 -7.85
C ARG A 377 16.07 8.10 -8.45
N LEU A 378 16.29 8.31 -9.74
CA LEU A 378 15.79 9.49 -10.46
C LEU A 378 14.26 9.56 -10.44
N ALA A 379 13.56 8.45 -10.72
CA ALA A 379 12.10 8.40 -10.64
C ALA A 379 11.60 8.82 -9.25
N ARG A 380 12.27 8.36 -8.20
CA ARG A 380 11.96 8.74 -6.82
C ARG A 380 12.23 10.22 -6.54
N ASP A 381 13.32 10.79 -7.06
CA ASP A 381 13.68 12.20 -6.86
C ASP A 381 12.77 13.16 -7.64
N LEU A 382 12.36 12.78 -8.85
CA LEU A 382 11.36 13.48 -9.65
C LEU A 382 9.95 13.38 -9.08
N GLY A 383 9.71 12.50 -8.10
CA GLY A 383 8.38 12.31 -7.52
C GLY A 383 7.43 11.58 -8.47
N LEU A 384 7.92 10.57 -9.21
CA LEU A 384 7.20 9.77 -10.19
C LEU A 384 6.78 8.39 -9.62
N PRO A 385 5.72 8.32 -8.80
CA PRO A 385 5.43 7.13 -8.01
C PRO A 385 5.01 5.93 -8.86
N SER A 386 4.32 6.16 -9.98
CA SER A 386 3.89 5.08 -10.86
C SER A 386 5.09 4.43 -11.57
N THR A 387 6.11 5.22 -11.96
CA THR A 387 7.38 4.66 -12.47
C THR A 387 8.17 3.96 -11.39
N GLN A 388 8.26 4.55 -10.21
CA GLN A 388 8.93 3.93 -9.06
C GLN A 388 8.33 2.55 -8.75
N LEU A 389 7.00 2.44 -8.67
CA LEU A 389 6.31 1.17 -8.44
C LEU A 389 6.47 0.18 -9.59
N TRP A 390 6.42 0.64 -10.84
CA TRP A 390 6.70 -0.24 -11.97
C TRP A 390 8.10 -0.82 -11.88
N MET A 391 9.11 0.00 -11.56
CA MET A 391 10.49 -0.46 -11.39
C MET A 391 10.65 -1.37 -10.17
N ALA A 392 9.88 -1.16 -9.10
CA ALA A 392 9.90 -2.02 -7.91
C ALA A 392 9.58 -3.50 -8.23
N TYR A 393 8.80 -3.74 -9.29
CA TYR A 393 8.28 -5.06 -9.65
C TYR A 393 8.71 -5.57 -11.02
N ASN A 394 9.46 -4.78 -11.80
CA ASN A 394 9.86 -5.14 -13.16
C ASN A 394 11.30 -4.72 -13.40
N ALA A 395 12.25 -5.65 -13.41
CA ALA A 395 13.67 -5.36 -13.62
C ALA A 395 14.27 -6.20 -14.77
N PRO A 396 15.25 -5.67 -15.51
CA PRO A 396 16.00 -6.45 -16.48
C PRO A 396 16.88 -7.50 -15.79
N ALA A 397 17.32 -8.50 -16.54
CA ALA A 397 18.23 -9.52 -16.03
C ALA A 397 19.51 -8.88 -15.45
N GLY A 398 19.90 -9.31 -14.24
CA GLY A 398 21.08 -8.78 -13.55
C GLY A 398 20.84 -7.47 -12.78
N ALA A 399 19.71 -6.79 -12.96
CA ALA A 399 19.33 -5.65 -12.14
C ALA A 399 18.52 -6.08 -10.91
N ARG A 400 18.61 -5.28 -9.85
CA ARG A 400 17.75 -5.41 -8.66
C ARG A 400 16.99 -4.10 -8.48
N ALA A 401 15.71 -4.22 -8.20
CA ALA A 401 14.92 -3.08 -7.77
C ALA A 401 15.30 -2.69 -6.34
N ASP A 402 15.26 -1.40 -6.07
CA ASP A 402 15.39 -0.86 -4.73
C ASP A 402 14.13 -1.21 -3.91
N GLU A 403 14.28 -1.66 -2.65
CA GLU A 403 13.15 -1.91 -1.75
C GLU A 403 12.33 -0.63 -1.52
N ALA A 404 13.00 0.52 -1.44
CA ALA A 404 12.33 1.82 -1.31
C ALA A 404 11.45 2.14 -2.52
N ALA A 405 11.64 1.48 -3.68
CA ALA A 405 10.78 1.65 -4.83
C ALA A 405 9.34 1.14 -4.60
N ARG A 406 9.15 0.24 -3.62
CA ARG A 406 7.82 -0.31 -3.28
C ARG A 406 6.93 0.67 -2.50
N PHE A 407 7.54 1.73 -1.94
CA PHE A 407 6.86 2.72 -1.10
C PHE A 407 7.19 4.14 -1.60
N PRO A 408 6.58 4.59 -2.71
CA PRO A 408 6.80 5.94 -3.22
C PRO A 408 6.40 7.03 -2.23
N ALA A 409 7.19 8.10 -2.20
CA ALA A 409 6.92 9.30 -1.43
C ALA A 409 6.96 10.51 -2.38
N PRO A 410 5.88 10.73 -3.16
CA PRO A 410 5.83 11.81 -4.14
C PRO A 410 5.89 13.18 -3.46
N LYS A 411 6.24 14.21 -4.24
CA LYS A 411 6.40 15.60 -3.76
C LYS A 411 5.07 16.34 -3.58
N TRP A 412 3.94 15.67 -3.80
CA TRP A 412 2.62 16.28 -3.67
C TRP A 412 2.30 16.63 -2.22
N VAL A 413 1.75 17.83 -2.04
CA VAL A 413 1.26 18.31 -0.73
C VAL A 413 -0.25 18.53 -0.81
N PRO A 414 -1.00 18.25 0.28
CA PRO A 414 -2.42 18.59 0.32
C PRO A 414 -2.63 20.08 0.10
N ALA A 415 -3.60 20.44 -0.73
CA ALA A 415 -3.86 21.82 -1.12
C ALA A 415 -4.27 22.74 0.05
N ASN A 416 -4.74 22.16 1.16
CA ASN A 416 -5.06 22.87 2.41
C ASN A 416 -4.04 22.56 3.53
N GLY A 417 -2.82 22.15 3.18
CA GLY A 417 -1.73 21.82 4.11
C GLY A 417 -1.91 20.48 4.81
N TRP A 418 -0.85 19.96 5.42
CA TRP A 418 -0.87 18.68 6.13
C TRP A 418 -1.65 18.76 7.44
N LYS A 419 -2.69 17.92 7.60
CA LYS A 419 -3.51 17.76 8.82
C LYS A 419 -3.43 16.35 9.41
N VAL A 420 -2.96 15.39 8.61
CA VAL A 420 -2.72 13.99 8.97
C VAL A 420 -1.26 13.66 8.64
N ASP A 421 -0.68 12.69 9.35
CA ASP A 421 0.66 12.18 9.08
C ASP A 421 0.84 11.80 7.59
N PRO A 422 1.83 12.37 6.87
CA PRO A 422 2.12 12.00 5.49
C PRO A 422 2.32 10.51 5.26
N ALA A 423 2.92 9.79 6.21
CA ALA A 423 3.12 8.34 6.09
C ALA A 423 1.78 7.59 6.00
N LEU A 424 0.78 8.01 6.78
CA LEU A 424 -0.57 7.42 6.73
C LEU A 424 -1.30 7.79 5.44
N LEU A 425 -1.16 9.03 4.96
CA LEU A 425 -1.76 9.45 3.68
C LEU A 425 -1.18 8.68 2.49
N PHE A 426 0.14 8.48 2.47
CA PHE A 426 0.80 7.68 1.45
C PHE A 426 0.44 6.19 1.56
N ALA A 427 0.28 5.66 2.78
CA ALA A 427 -0.20 4.30 2.99
C ALA A 427 -1.59 4.06 2.39
N HIS A 428 -2.52 4.99 2.60
CA HIS A 428 -3.84 4.97 1.96
C HIS A 428 -3.74 5.15 0.44
N SER A 429 -2.97 6.13 -0.05
CA SER A 429 -2.84 6.40 -1.49
C SER A 429 -2.25 5.21 -2.27
N LEU A 430 -1.29 4.50 -1.65
CA LEU A 430 -0.73 3.27 -2.19
C LEU A 430 -1.80 2.16 -2.30
N GLN A 431 -2.62 2.00 -1.26
CA GLN A 431 -3.66 0.97 -1.24
C GLN A 431 -4.86 1.30 -2.15
N GLU A 432 -5.25 2.57 -2.24
CA GLU A 432 -6.45 3.02 -2.96
C GLU A 432 -6.25 3.06 -4.47
N SER A 433 -5.14 3.63 -4.93
CA SER A 433 -4.93 3.91 -6.36
C SER A 433 -3.61 3.40 -6.91
N ASN A 434 -2.70 2.94 -6.04
CA ASN A 434 -1.30 2.71 -6.38
C ASN A 434 -0.66 3.99 -6.95
N PHE A 435 -1.01 5.15 -6.35
CA PHE A 435 -0.65 6.51 -6.77
C PHE A 435 -1.11 6.95 -8.16
N ARG A 436 -2.15 6.32 -8.72
CA ARG A 436 -2.74 6.76 -9.99
C ARG A 436 -3.68 7.95 -9.76
N THR A 437 -3.32 9.10 -10.31
CA THR A 437 -3.99 10.40 -10.07
C THR A 437 -5.34 10.52 -10.77
N ALA A 438 -5.51 9.90 -11.94
CA ALA A 438 -6.71 10.00 -12.77
C ALA A 438 -7.60 8.74 -12.78
N VAL A 439 -7.43 7.82 -11.81
CA VAL A 439 -8.20 6.57 -11.78
C VAL A 439 -9.60 6.77 -11.20
N THR A 440 -10.60 6.13 -11.81
CA THR A 440 -11.99 6.09 -11.31
C THR A 440 -12.39 4.64 -11.03
N SER A 441 -12.88 4.35 -9.82
CA SER A 441 -13.39 3.03 -9.46
C SER A 441 -14.78 2.77 -10.09
N PRO A 442 -15.25 1.51 -10.11
CA PRO A 442 -16.61 1.19 -10.53
C PRO A 442 -17.70 1.92 -9.74
N ALA A 443 -17.44 2.26 -8.47
CA ALA A 443 -18.35 3.03 -7.62
C ALA A 443 -18.27 4.55 -7.86
N GLY A 444 -17.42 5.01 -8.78
CA GLY A 444 -17.26 6.42 -9.13
C GLY A 444 -16.31 7.21 -8.20
N ALA A 445 -15.57 6.53 -7.32
CA ALA A 445 -14.54 7.17 -6.50
C ALA A 445 -13.33 7.55 -7.35
N LYS A 446 -12.72 8.72 -7.12
CA LYS A 446 -11.73 9.31 -8.03
C LYS A 446 -10.38 9.59 -7.36
N GLY A 447 -9.32 9.43 -8.16
CA GLY A 447 -7.96 9.88 -7.88
C GLY A 447 -7.24 9.15 -6.76
N LEU A 448 -6.21 9.80 -6.20
CA LEU A 448 -5.19 9.17 -5.35
C LEU A 448 -5.74 8.38 -4.16
N MET A 449 -6.64 9.00 -3.42
CA MET A 449 -7.25 8.46 -2.21
C MET A 449 -8.68 7.95 -2.47
N GLN A 450 -9.07 7.79 -3.74
CA GLN A 450 -10.38 7.30 -4.16
C GLN A 450 -11.54 8.01 -3.43
N VAL A 451 -11.61 9.34 -3.58
CA VAL A 451 -12.65 10.16 -2.96
C VAL A 451 -13.92 10.15 -3.82
N LEU A 452 -15.07 9.90 -3.21
CA LEU A 452 -16.36 10.01 -3.89
C LEU A 452 -16.72 11.49 -4.16
N PRO A 453 -17.23 11.85 -5.35
CA PRO A 453 -17.63 13.22 -5.66
C PRO A 453 -18.69 13.81 -4.73
N GLY A 454 -19.57 12.98 -4.15
CA GLY A 454 -20.52 13.41 -3.11
C GLY A 454 -19.81 13.85 -1.84
N THR A 455 -18.90 13.00 -1.33
CA THR A 455 -18.08 13.29 -0.16
C THR A 455 -17.22 14.53 -0.36
N ALA A 456 -16.62 14.71 -1.55
CA ALA A 456 -15.83 15.90 -1.89
C ALA A 456 -16.68 17.18 -1.80
N ARG A 457 -17.90 17.17 -2.36
CA ARG A 457 -18.84 18.31 -2.27
C ARG A 457 -19.19 18.67 -0.82
N ASP A 458 -19.45 17.67 0.01
CA ASP A 458 -19.77 17.89 1.43
C ASP A 458 -18.57 18.39 2.25
N MET A 459 -17.35 18.07 1.82
CA MET A 459 -16.12 18.59 2.44
C MET A 459 -15.76 19.99 1.95
N ALA A 460 -15.93 20.27 0.66
CA ALA A 460 -15.67 21.58 0.06
C ALA A 460 -16.54 22.69 0.68
N ARG A 461 -17.78 22.36 1.09
CA ARG A 461 -18.67 23.29 1.80
C ARG A 461 -18.17 23.66 3.21
N ALA A 462 -17.36 22.79 3.83
CA ALA A 462 -16.88 22.95 5.19
C ALA A 462 -15.48 23.58 5.28
N ASP A 463 -14.72 23.61 4.19
CA ASP A 463 -13.36 24.19 4.13
C ASP A 463 -13.30 25.26 3.03
N PRO A 464 -13.25 26.56 3.37
CA PRO A 464 -13.19 27.65 2.40
C PRO A 464 -12.05 27.53 1.39
N VAL A 465 -10.90 26.93 1.77
CA VAL A 465 -9.75 26.73 0.86
C VAL A 465 -10.06 25.72 -0.24
N MET A 466 -11.06 24.86 -0.02
CA MET A 466 -11.44 23.76 -0.91
C MET A 466 -12.70 24.06 -1.73
N GLN A 467 -13.32 25.22 -1.56
CA GLN A 467 -14.54 25.59 -2.26
C GLN A 467 -14.33 25.60 -3.78
N GLY A 468 -15.22 24.94 -4.53
CA GLY A 468 -15.18 24.86 -6.00
C GLY A 468 -14.14 23.89 -6.57
N ARG A 469 -13.41 23.15 -5.71
CA ARG A 469 -12.36 22.20 -6.13
C ARG A 469 -12.84 20.74 -6.14
N ASP A 470 -14.10 20.49 -5.80
CA ASP A 470 -14.73 19.16 -5.75
C ASP A 470 -14.84 18.46 -7.11
N THR A 471 -14.62 19.18 -8.20
CA THR A 471 -14.53 18.66 -9.57
C THR A 471 -13.10 18.32 -10.01
N GLN A 472 -12.08 18.78 -9.28
CA GLN A 472 -10.65 18.65 -9.59
C GLN A 472 -10.00 17.46 -8.85
N LEU A 473 -10.70 16.32 -8.77
CA LEU A 473 -10.26 15.17 -7.99
C LEU A 473 -9.10 14.39 -8.61
N ASP A 474 -8.73 14.70 -9.84
CA ASP A 474 -7.54 14.24 -10.55
C ASP A 474 -6.27 15.01 -10.15
N LEU A 475 -6.40 16.24 -9.62
CA LEU A 475 -5.27 16.99 -9.07
C LEU A 475 -4.80 16.37 -7.75
N PRO A 476 -3.54 15.89 -7.64
CA PRO A 476 -3.03 15.20 -6.47
C PRO A 476 -3.25 15.93 -5.14
N GLY A 477 -2.88 17.21 -5.08
CA GLY A 477 -2.99 18.01 -3.86
C GLY A 477 -4.43 18.24 -3.43
N VAL A 478 -5.36 18.37 -4.37
CA VAL A 478 -6.80 18.51 -4.09
C VAL A 478 -7.36 17.19 -3.56
N ASN A 479 -7.01 16.07 -4.19
CA ASN A 479 -7.45 14.75 -3.77
C ASN A 479 -6.94 14.38 -2.37
N LEU A 480 -5.65 14.61 -2.10
CA LEU A 480 -5.04 14.42 -0.77
C LEU A 480 -5.72 15.29 0.29
N ALA A 481 -6.03 16.55 -0.02
CA ALA A 481 -6.73 17.46 0.88
C ALA A 481 -8.13 16.96 1.27
N PHE A 482 -8.88 16.42 0.31
CA PHE A 482 -10.17 15.80 0.59
C PHE A 482 -10.01 14.48 1.35
N GLY A 483 -9.09 13.62 0.97
CA GLY A 483 -8.86 12.33 1.64
C GLY A 483 -8.47 12.48 3.11
N GLN A 484 -7.57 13.42 3.46
CA GLN A 484 -7.24 13.68 4.87
C GLN A 484 -8.40 14.30 5.66
N THR A 485 -9.22 15.13 5.00
CA THR A 485 -10.41 15.71 5.62
C THR A 485 -11.43 14.61 5.92
N TYR A 486 -11.54 13.61 5.04
CA TYR A 486 -12.39 12.45 5.31
C TYR A 486 -11.84 11.58 6.43
N LEU A 487 -10.53 11.30 6.46
CA LEU A 487 -9.88 10.57 7.56
C LEU A 487 -10.09 11.25 8.93
N THR A 488 -9.97 12.57 9.00
CA THR A 488 -10.22 13.33 10.24
C THR A 488 -11.69 13.28 10.66
N ARG A 489 -12.65 13.37 9.73
CA ARG A 489 -14.07 13.13 10.03
C ARG A 489 -14.32 11.71 10.57
N LEU A 490 -13.66 10.70 10.02
CA LEU A 490 -13.78 9.32 10.48
C LEU A 490 -13.13 9.10 11.83
N ARG A 491 -11.99 9.73 12.11
CA ARG A 491 -11.37 9.78 13.45
C ARG A 491 -12.34 10.33 14.49
N ASP A 492 -13.03 11.41 14.17
CA ASP A 492 -13.95 12.10 15.10
C ASP A 492 -15.34 11.43 15.16
N ASN A 493 -15.58 10.41 14.33
CA ASN A 493 -16.84 9.67 14.32
C ASN A 493 -16.91 8.69 15.51
N GLY A 494 -18.02 8.71 16.25
CA GLY A 494 -18.23 7.84 17.41
C GLY A 494 -18.12 6.33 17.12
N ALA A 495 -18.40 5.89 15.89
CA ALA A 495 -18.25 4.49 15.49
C ALA A 495 -16.79 4.02 15.53
N THR A 496 -15.82 4.91 15.29
CA THR A 496 -14.40 4.54 15.29
C THR A 496 -13.75 4.76 16.66
N GLY A 497 -14.30 5.67 17.48
CA GLY A 497 -13.69 6.10 18.74
C GLY A 497 -12.28 6.69 18.57
N GLY A 498 -11.92 7.13 17.36
CA GLY A 498 -10.57 7.56 17.02
C GLY A 498 -9.52 6.44 17.02
N LEU A 499 -9.92 5.16 17.08
CA LEU A 499 -9.01 4.03 17.05
C LEU A 499 -8.56 3.76 15.61
N LEU A 500 -7.25 3.78 15.36
CA LEU A 500 -6.66 3.75 14.02
C LEU A 500 -7.18 2.58 13.16
N PRO A 501 -7.24 1.31 13.62
CA PRO A 501 -7.76 0.22 12.81
C PRO A 501 -9.24 0.41 12.42
N LYS A 502 -10.04 1.01 13.32
CA LYS A 502 -11.46 1.31 13.05
C LYS A 502 -11.62 2.48 12.07
N VAL A 503 -10.76 3.50 12.15
CA VAL A 503 -10.75 4.61 11.18
C VAL A 503 -10.39 4.10 9.79
N ILE A 504 -9.36 3.27 9.67
CA ILE A 504 -8.95 2.66 8.40
C ILE A 504 -10.09 1.79 7.84
N ALA A 505 -10.74 0.98 8.68
CA ALA A 505 -11.87 0.16 8.26
C ALA A 505 -13.06 1.02 7.79
N ALA A 506 -13.35 2.13 8.49
CA ALA A 506 -14.43 3.03 8.14
C ALA A 506 -14.14 3.83 6.86
N TYR A 507 -12.87 4.01 6.48
CA TYR A 507 -12.50 4.61 5.21
C TYR A 507 -12.95 3.74 4.04
N ASN A 508 -12.74 2.42 4.14
CA ASN A 508 -13.08 1.45 3.12
C ASN A 508 -14.56 1.03 3.13
N ALA A 509 -15.11 0.67 4.30
CA ALA A 509 -16.47 0.13 4.43
C ALA A 509 -17.53 1.19 4.79
N GLY A 510 -17.11 2.40 5.18
CA GLY A 510 -17.97 3.40 5.79
C GLY A 510 -18.14 3.21 7.30
N PRO A 511 -18.61 4.25 8.03
CA PRO A 511 -18.76 4.21 9.48
C PRO A 511 -19.91 3.31 9.95
N MET A 512 -20.94 3.09 9.12
CA MET A 512 -22.11 2.30 9.49
C MET A 512 -21.80 0.80 9.72
N PRO A 513 -21.08 0.10 8.82
CA PRO A 513 -20.61 -1.25 9.11
C PRO A 513 -19.70 -1.31 10.35
N VAL A 514 -18.79 -0.35 10.53
CA VAL A 514 -17.91 -0.32 11.72
C VAL A 514 -18.71 -0.17 13.01
N ALA A 515 -19.72 0.69 13.04
CA ALA A 515 -20.63 0.82 14.18
C ALA A 515 -21.32 -0.50 14.53
N ARG A 516 -21.78 -1.24 13.50
CA ARG A 516 -22.39 -2.57 13.67
C ARG A 516 -21.39 -3.60 14.19
N TRP A 517 -20.14 -3.57 13.72
CA TRP A 517 -19.09 -4.48 14.17
C TRP A 517 -18.67 -4.25 15.61
N ASN A 518 -18.81 -3.04 16.16
CA ASN A 518 -18.57 -2.78 17.57
C ASN A 518 -19.48 -3.59 18.49
N THR A 519 -20.66 -4.00 18.02
CA THR A 519 -21.61 -4.83 18.79
C THR A 519 -21.61 -6.30 18.36
N GLN A 520 -21.30 -6.59 17.09
CA GLN A 520 -21.33 -7.96 16.55
C GLN A 520 -20.04 -8.74 16.79
N VAL A 521 -18.87 -8.08 16.79
CA VAL A 521 -17.58 -8.78 16.89
C VAL A 521 -17.21 -9.00 18.36
N LYS A 522 -17.09 -10.27 18.79
CA LYS A 522 -16.52 -10.62 20.09
C LYS A 522 -14.98 -10.58 20.06
N ASP A 523 -14.41 -9.38 20.07
CA ASP A 523 -12.96 -9.17 20.02
C ASP A 523 -12.23 -9.29 21.36
N GLN A 524 -12.95 -9.46 22.49
CA GLN A 524 -12.35 -9.58 23.82
C GLN A 524 -11.45 -8.38 24.21
N GLY A 525 -11.71 -7.19 23.65
CA GLY A 525 -10.88 -6.00 23.81
C GLY A 525 -9.54 -6.06 23.05
N ASP A 526 -9.29 -7.11 22.26
CA ASP A 526 -8.06 -7.31 21.51
C ASP A 526 -8.15 -6.67 20.11
N PRO A 527 -7.33 -5.64 19.80
CA PRO A 527 -7.37 -4.98 18.49
C PRO A 527 -7.06 -5.93 17.33
N LEU A 528 -6.18 -6.91 17.53
CA LEU A 528 -5.83 -7.87 16.48
C LEU A 528 -6.97 -8.85 16.25
N LEU A 529 -7.64 -9.29 17.32
CA LEU A 529 -8.81 -10.16 17.16
C LEU A 529 -9.92 -9.42 16.44
N TRP A 530 -10.15 -8.14 16.76
CA TRP A 530 -11.12 -7.31 16.04
C TRP A 530 -10.77 -7.20 14.55
N MET A 531 -9.53 -6.86 14.22
CA MET A 531 -9.06 -6.76 12.84
C MET A 531 -9.32 -8.06 12.07
N GLU A 532 -8.94 -9.20 12.63
CA GLU A 532 -9.08 -10.51 11.99
C GLU A 532 -10.53 -11.02 11.96
N SER A 533 -11.41 -10.42 12.75
CA SER A 533 -12.84 -10.75 12.83
C SER A 533 -13.73 -9.90 11.92
N ILE A 534 -13.20 -8.87 11.25
CA ILE A 534 -13.99 -8.00 10.36
C ILE A 534 -14.72 -8.86 9.30
N PRO A 535 -16.07 -8.91 9.27
CA PRO A 535 -16.81 -9.82 8.39
C PRO A 535 -16.55 -9.61 6.91
N TYR A 536 -16.32 -8.37 6.48
CA TYR A 536 -16.02 -8.05 5.09
C TYR A 536 -14.58 -8.43 4.77
N TRP A 537 -14.41 -9.47 3.96
CA TRP A 537 -13.10 -9.97 3.55
C TRP A 537 -12.20 -8.86 2.97
N GLU A 538 -12.76 -8.02 2.10
CA GLU A 538 -12.04 -6.90 1.49
C GLU A 538 -11.55 -5.90 2.54
N THR A 539 -12.43 -5.47 3.45
CA THR A 539 -12.09 -4.54 4.53
C THR A 539 -11.08 -5.13 5.50
N ARG A 540 -11.17 -6.42 5.83
CA ARG A 540 -10.18 -7.11 6.67
C ARG A 540 -8.78 -7.04 6.05
N GLY A 541 -8.68 -7.38 4.76
CA GLY A 541 -7.43 -7.28 4.03
C GLY A 541 -6.93 -5.85 3.91
N TYR A 542 -7.85 -4.88 3.71
CA TYR A 542 -7.55 -3.46 3.60
C TYR A 542 -6.93 -2.90 4.89
N VAL A 543 -7.50 -3.19 6.06
CA VAL A 543 -6.97 -2.70 7.35
C VAL A 543 -5.55 -3.18 7.57
N SER A 544 -5.30 -4.49 7.38
CA SER A 544 -3.96 -5.06 7.53
C SER A 544 -2.97 -4.49 6.50
N ALA A 545 -3.40 -4.27 5.26
CA ALA A 545 -2.54 -3.71 4.21
C ALA A 545 -2.18 -2.24 4.47
N VAL A 546 -3.13 -1.40 4.89
CA VAL A 546 -2.86 0.01 5.21
C VAL A 546 -1.98 0.14 6.45
N MET A 547 -2.24 -0.64 7.52
CA MET A 547 -1.38 -0.64 8.72
C MET A 547 0.06 -1.04 8.37
N ARG A 548 0.24 -2.12 7.58
CA ARG A 548 1.57 -2.53 7.09
C ARG A 548 2.23 -1.42 6.26
N ASN A 549 1.50 -0.84 5.30
CA ASN A 549 2.03 0.24 4.47
C ASN A 549 2.44 1.44 5.32
N TYR A 550 1.65 1.80 6.33
CA TYR A 550 1.95 2.89 7.25
C TYR A 550 3.28 2.65 7.97
N TRP A 551 3.48 1.45 8.51
CA TRP A 551 4.73 1.08 9.18
C TRP A 551 5.95 1.02 8.25
N MET A 552 5.74 0.71 6.96
CA MET A 552 6.81 0.78 5.96
C MET A 552 7.20 2.21 5.66
N TYR A 553 6.24 3.15 5.61
CA TYR A 553 6.54 4.57 5.48
C TYR A 553 7.20 5.16 6.73
N GLU A 554 6.77 4.77 7.94
CA GLU A 554 7.44 5.15 9.19
C GLU A 554 8.89 4.60 9.23
N ARG A 555 9.09 3.34 8.82
CA ARG A 555 10.43 2.74 8.69
C ARG A 555 11.29 3.51 7.69
N GLN A 556 10.73 3.89 6.54
CA GLN A 556 11.45 4.67 5.53
C GLN A 556 11.88 6.04 6.06
N ALA A 557 11.06 6.66 6.92
CA ALA A 557 11.40 7.90 7.60
C ALA A 557 12.40 7.73 8.76
N GLY A 558 12.78 6.48 9.09
CA GLY A 558 13.67 6.17 10.21
C GLY A 558 13.06 6.37 11.60
N GLY A 559 11.73 6.52 11.68
CA GLY A 559 11.01 6.74 12.93
C GLY A 559 10.59 5.44 13.63
N PRO A 560 10.32 5.48 14.95
CA PRO A 560 9.59 4.41 15.62
C PRO A 560 8.16 4.32 15.09
N SER A 561 7.48 3.21 15.38
CA SER A 561 6.07 3.01 15.03
C SER A 561 5.26 2.78 16.31
N ASP A 562 4.71 3.85 16.88
CA ASP A 562 3.94 3.78 18.12
C ASP A 562 2.72 2.88 17.98
N SER A 563 2.10 2.90 16.79
CA SER A 563 0.95 2.05 16.50
C SER A 563 1.31 0.56 16.43
N ARG A 564 2.48 0.21 15.89
CA ARG A 564 3.00 -1.17 15.90
C ARG A 564 3.33 -1.62 17.31
N ILE A 565 4.03 -0.79 18.08
CA ILE A 565 4.37 -1.07 19.48
C ILE A 565 3.09 -1.30 20.30
N GLY A 566 2.08 -0.44 20.12
CA GLY A 566 0.77 -0.57 20.76
C GLY A 566 0.11 -1.91 20.47
N LEU A 567 0.01 -2.30 19.20
CA LEU A 567 -0.59 -3.58 18.83
C LEU A 567 0.18 -4.79 19.37
N VAL A 568 1.52 -4.75 19.41
CA VAL A 568 2.35 -5.81 20.01
C VAL A 568 2.06 -5.96 21.50
N GLN A 569 1.74 -4.85 22.19
CA GLN A 569 1.35 -4.83 23.60
C GLN A 569 -0.14 -5.14 23.84
N GLY A 570 -0.91 -5.42 22.78
CA GLY A 570 -2.36 -5.63 22.86
C GLY A 570 -3.16 -4.37 23.17
N LEU A 571 -2.61 -3.19 22.87
CA LEU A 571 -3.26 -1.90 23.01
C LEU A 571 -3.83 -1.44 21.67
N TRP A 572 -4.95 -0.74 21.72
CA TRP A 572 -5.55 -0.10 20.55
C TRP A 572 -4.81 1.18 20.21
N PRO A 573 -4.18 1.27 19.03
CA PRO A 573 -3.55 2.51 18.62
C PRO A 573 -4.60 3.54 18.22
N LYS A 574 -4.43 4.78 18.66
CA LYS A 574 -5.25 5.91 18.22
C LYS A 574 -4.75 6.44 16.87
N PHE A 575 -5.66 7.11 16.16
CA PHE A 575 -5.33 7.79 14.92
C PHE A 575 -4.24 8.85 15.16
N PRO A 576 -3.16 8.88 14.36
CA PRO A 576 -2.01 9.77 14.58
C PRO A 576 -2.38 11.26 14.38
N GLY A 577 -1.80 12.15 15.21
CA GLY A 577 -2.00 13.60 15.15
C GLY A 577 -0.83 14.41 15.75
N LEU A 578 -0.92 15.74 15.71
CA LEU A 578 0.17 16.68 16.09
C LEU A 578 0.47 16.75 17.61
N ALA A 579 -0.23 15.98 18.44
CA ALA A 579 0.17 15.65 19.80
C ALA A 579 -0.15 14.17 20.03
N GLY A 580 0.81 13.42 20.57
CA GLY A 580 0.90 11.95 20.65
C GLY A 580 -0.43 11.19 20.69
N ALA A 581 -0.59 10.26 19.77
CA ALA A 581 -1.70 9.31 19.79
C ALA A 581 -1.41 8.23 20.84
N ASP A 582 -1.90 8.42 22.07
CA ASP A 582 -1.71 7.42 23.12
C ASP A 582 -2.41 6.09 22.77
N ASN A 583 -1.66 4.99 22.87
CA ASN A 583 -2.21 3.63 22.77
C ASN A 583 -3.09 3.35 24.00
N VAL A 584 -4.31 2.86 23.79
CA VAL A 584 -5.28 2.66 24.87
C VAL A 584 -5.69 1.20 25.04
N ARG A 585 -5.91 0.79 26.30
CA ARG A 585 -6.56 -0.48 26.59
C ARG A 585 -8.08 -0.26 26.55
N VAL A 586 -8.78 -1.05 25.76
CA VAL A 586 -10.25 -1.09 25.76
C VAL A 586 -10.67 -2.28 26.61
N ALA A 587 -11.47 -2.05 27.64
CA ALA A 587 -11.93 -3.12 28.54
C ALA A 587 -12.92 -4.05 27.81
N MET A 588 -13.01 -5.31 28.26
CA MET A 588 -14.07 -6.22 27.80
C MET A 588 -15.43 -5.70 28.32
N GLY A 589 -16.17 -5.01 27.45
CA GLY A 589 -17.48 -4.43 27.75
C GLY A 589 -17.40 -2.98 28.20
N GLY A 590 -17.77 -2.06 27.31
CA GLY A 590 -17.97 -0.65 27.65
C GLY A 590 -18.13 0.21 26.40
N ASN A 591 -19.36 0.66 26.15
CA ASN A 591 -19.61 1.95 25.50
C ASN A 591 -18.93 3.07 26.29
#